data_AF-A0A367LVU7-F1
#
_entry.id   AF-A0A367LVU7-F1
#
_cell.length_a   1.000
_cell.length_b   1.000
_cell.length_c   1.000
_cell.angle_alpha   90.00
_cell.angle_beta   90.00
_cell.angle_gamma   90.00
#
_symmetry.space_group_name_H-M   'P 1'
#
loop_
_entity.id
_entity.type
_entity.pdbx_description
1 polymer ?
#
loop_
_entity_poly.entity_id
_entity_poly.type
_entity_poly.pdbx_seq_one_letter_code
_entity_poly.pdbx_strand_id
1 'polypeptide(L)'
;RQAAAAPLAASVEQEMQRLGMPGGRFAIVLHPGDSAEPQANGLESVEFLVSANPGQPLKGLAKVASGGELSRISLAIQVITAQTSRIPTLVFDEVDVGIGGPTAEVV
;
A
#
# COMPACT_ATOMS: atom_id res chain seq x y z
N ARG A 1 -0.49 -15.52 7.79
CA ARG A 1 -0.17 -14.11 7.46
C ARG A 1 1.15 -14.01 6.71
N GLN A 2 2.25 -14.56 7.22
CA GLN A 2 3.56 -14.59 6.55
C GLN A 2 3.50 -15.07 5.08
N ALA A 3 2.85 -16.21 4.81
CA ALA A 3 2.77 -16.76 3.45
C ALA A 3 2.04 -15.85 2.43
N ALA A 4 1.12 -14.98 2.89
CA ALA A 4 0.36 -14.07 2.04
C ALA A 4 1.00 -12.66 1.97
N ALA A 5 1.83 -12.29 2.95
CA ALA A 5 2.42 -10.96 3.04
C ALA A 5 3.36 -10.67 1.86
N ALA A 6 4.27 -11.60 1.53
CA ALA A 6 5.21 -11.45 0.42
C ALA A 6 4.53 -11.31 -0.96
N PRO A 7 3.60 -12.20 -1.38
CA PRO A 7 2.95 -12.07 -2.68
C PRO A 7 2.08 -10.80 -2.76
N LEU A 8 1.35 -10.46 -1.68
CA LEU A 8 0.56 -9.23 -1.65
C LEU A 8 1.44 -8.00 -1.77
N ALA A 9 2.56 -7.94 -1.04
CA ALA A 9 3.48 -6.81 -1.10
C ALA A 9 4.05 -6.62 -2.52
N ALA A 10 4.45 -7.71 -3.18
CA ALA A 10 4.96 -7.68 -4.54
C ALA A 10 3.91 -7.19 -5.55
N SER A 11 2.66 -7.65 -5.44
CA SER A 11 1.56 -7.21 -6.30
C SER A 11 1.23 -5.73 -6.10
N VAL A 12 1.21 -5.25 -4.85
CA VAL A 12 0.98 -3.82 -4.56
C VAL A 12 2.14 -2.97 -5.07
N GLU A 13 3.39 -3.39 -4.86
CA GLU A 13 4.57 -2.69 -5.36
C GLU A 13 4.55 -2.57 -6.89
N GLN A 14 4.13 -3.63 -7.59
CA GLN A 14 3.95 -3.62 -9.05
C GLN A 14 2.86 -2.64 -9.49
N GLU A 15 1.73 -2.60 -8.79
CA GLU A 15 0.63 -1.68 -9.12
C GLU A 15 1.03 -0.21 -8.87
N MET A 16 1.81 0.07 -7.83
CA MET A 16 2.36 1.40 -7.59
C MET A 16 3.21 1.91 -8.77
N GLN A 17 3.92 1.02 -9.48
CA GLN A 17 4.67 1.43 -10.67
C GLN A 17 3.74 1.96 -11.78
N ARG A 18 2.55 1.36 -11.92
CA ARG A 18 1.54 1.74 -12.91
C ARG A 18 0.85 3.04 -12.53
N LEU A 19 0.71 3.32 -11.24
CA LEU A 19 0.08 4.52 -10.68
C LEU A 19 1.07 5.68 -10.50
N GLY A 20 2.10 5.77 -11.33
CA GLY A 20 2.99 6.93 -11.35
C GLY A 20 3.94 7.05 -10.16
N MET A 21 4.26 5.94 -9.49
CA MET A 21 5.27 5.91 -8.43
C MET A 21 6.49 5.06 -8.82
N PRO A 22 7.22 5.44 -9.89
CA PRO A 22 8.34 4.65 -10.40
C PRO A 22 9.45 4.49 -9.36
N GLY A 23 9.82 3.25 -9.10
CA GLY A 23 10.80 2.88 -8.08
C GLY A 23 10.31 3.05 -6.64
N GLY A 24 9.01 3.29 -6.46
CA GLY A 24 8.34 3.15 -5.17
C GLY A 24 8.38 1.70 -4.70
N ARG A 25 8.43 1.50 -3.38
CA ARG A 25 8.53 0.18 -2.75
C ARG A 25 7.45 -0.03 -1.72
N PHE A 26 7.02 -1.27 -1.56
CA PHE A 26 5.99 -1.65 -0.60
C PHE A 26 6.41 -2.90 0.20
N ALA A 27 6.24 -2.86 1.51
CA ALA A 27 6.52 -3.99 2.38
C ALA A 27 5.42 -4.15 3.44
N ILE A 28 5.16 -5.41 3.79
CA ILE A 28 4.26 -5.78 4.89
C ILE A 28 5.12 -6.42 5.96
N VAL A 29 5.19 -5.79 7.13
CA VAL A 29 5.95 -6.29 8.27
C VAL A 29 4.98 -6.82 9.33
N LEU A 30 5.30 -7.99 9.87
CA LEU A 30 4.58 -8.58 10.98
C LEU A 30 5.44 -8.41 12.22
N HIS A 31 5.02 -7.54 13.13
CA HIS A 31 5.69 -7.33 14.40
C HIS A 31 5.11 -8.30 15.43
N PRO A 32 5.94 -9.05 16.16
CA PRO A 32 5.48 -9.82 17.31
C PRO A 32 4.73 -8.92 18.29
N GLY A 33 3.64 -9.41 18.85
CA GLY A 33 2.90 -8.69 19.90
C GLY A 33 3.73 -8.58 21.18
N ASP A 34 3.48 -7.51 21.94
CA ASP A 34 4.20 -7.24 23.20
C ASP A 34 3.84 -8.25 24.31
N SER A 35 2.72 -8.97 24.18
CA SER A 35 2.31 -10.02 25.11
C SER A 35 2.41 -11.40 24.45
N ALA A 36 2.85 -12.39 25.24
CA ALA A 36 2.81 -13.80 24.84
C ALA A 36 1.39 -14.37 24.79
N GLU A 37 0.39 -13.58 25.18
CA GLU A 37 -1.01 -13.98 25.21
C GLU A 37 -1.67 -13.74 23.85
N PRO A 38 -2.38 -14.75 23.28
CA PRO A 38 -3.11 -14.58 22.03
C PRO A 38 -4.13 -13.44 22.10
N GLN A 39 -3.97 -12.43 21.24
CA GLN A 39 -4.97 -11.38 21.05
C GLN A 39 -6.04 -11.85 20.05
N ALA A 40 -7.18 -11.16 19.99
CA ALA A 40 -8.27 -11.48 19.05
C ALA A 40 -7.82 -11.47 17.57
N ASN A 41 -6.80 -10.68 17.24
CA ASN A 41 -6.18 -10.59 15.93
C ASN A 41 -4.92 -11.50 15.79
N GLY A 42 -4.52 -12.24 16.82
CA GLY A 42 -3.36 -13.14 16.82
C GLY A 42 -2.18 -12.59 17.63
N LEU A 43 -0.99 -13.16 17.40
CA LEU A 43 0.23 -12.82 18.14
C LEU A 43 1.10 -11.78 17.43
N GLU A 44 0.62 -11.20 16.34
CA GLU A 44 1.38 -10.28 15.51
C GLU A 44 0.53 -9.05 15.16
N SER A 45 1.16 -7.88 15.13
CA SER A 45 0.60 -6.68 14.50
C SER A 45 1.16 -6.53 13.09
N VAL A 46 0.33 -6.02 12.17
CA VAL A 46 0.70 -5.85 10.75
C VAL A 46 0.97 -4.37 10.51
N GLU A 47 2.14 -4.05 9.94
CA GLU A 47 2.49 -2.70 9.50
C GLU A 47 2.74 -2.68 7.99
N PHE A 48 2.14 -1.71 7.30
CA PHE A 48 2.43 -1.43 5.89
C PHE A 48 3.47 -0.33 5.81
N LEU A 49 4.61 -0.67 5.22
CA LEU A 49 5.71 0.22 5.00
C LEU A 49 5.81 0.59 3.52
N VAL A 50 6.02 1.86 3.23
CA VAL A 50 6.11 2.37 1.87
C VAL A 50 7.31 3.29 1.72
N SER A 51 7.88 3.29 0.52
CA SER A 51 8.77 4.34 0.03
C SER A 51 8.18 4.84 -1.28
N ALA A 52 7.75 6.09 -1.35
CA ALA A 52 7.15 6.63 -2.56
C ALA A 52 8.19 6.91 -3.66
N ASN A 53 9.44 7.20 -3.25
CA ASN A 53 10.52 7.59 -4.15
C ASN A 53 11.76 6.70 -3.97
N PRO A 54 12.55 6.48 -5.02
CA PRO A 54 13.83 5.78 -4.93
C PRO A 54 14.77 6.43 -3.91
N GLY A 55 15.47 5.62 -3.13
CA GLY A 55 16.48 6.09 -2.17
C GLY A 55 15.92 6.61 -0.83
N GLN A 56 14.60 6.72 -0.69
CA GLN A 56 13.98 6.98 0.61
C GLN A 56 13.87 5.69 1.44
N PRO A 57 13.98 5.76 2.77
CA PRO A 57 13.73 4.60 3.61
C PRO A 57 12.24 4.27 3.63
N LEU A 58 11.95 2.97 3.77
CA LEU A 58 10.60 2.50 4.08
C LEU A 58 10.12 3.13 5.40
N LYS A 59 8.94 3.74 5.39
CA LYS A 59 8.27 4.25 6.59
C LYS A 59 6.83 3.78 6.61
N GLY A 60 6.22 3.75 7.80
CA GLY A 60 4.79 3.43 7.92
C GLY A 60 3.94 4.34 7.04
N LEU A 61 2.90 3.79 6.42
CA LEU A 61 2.04 4.48 5.45
C LEU A 61 1.62 5.89 5.89
N ALA A 62 1.29 6.08 7.16
CA ALA A 62 0.89 7.36 7.76
C ALA A 62 2.00 8.44 7.75
N LYS A 63 3.26 8.07 7.51
CA LYS A 63 4.44 8.94 7.57
C LYS A 63 5.09 9.19 6.21
N VAL A 64 4.57 8.60 5.12
CA VAL A 64 5.27 8.54 3.83
C VAL A 64 4.85 9.63 2.85
N ALA A 65 3.59 10.07 2.87
CA ALA A 65 2.97 10.56 1.65
C ALA A 65 2.27 11.92 1.79
N SER A 66 2.33 12.69 0.71
CA SER A 66 1.33 13.73 0.41
C SER A 66 -0.07 13.13 0.23
N GLY A 67 -1.12 13.96 0.25
CA GLY A 67 -2.52 13.50 0.08
C GLY A 67 -2.70 12.61 -1.16
N GLY A 68 -2.26 13.08 -2.32
CA GLY A 68 -2.33 12.32 -3.58
C GLY A 68 -1.50 11.03 -3.61
N GLU A 69 -0.29 11.02 -3.05
CA GLU A 69 0.51 9.78 -2.97
C GLU A 69 -0.18 8.72 -2.09
N LEU A 70 -0.76 9.14 -0.96
CA LEU A 70 -1.48 8.24 -0.07
C LEU A 70 -2.72 7.66 -0.76
N SER A 71 -3.47 8.50 -1.48
CA SER A 71 -4.64 8.06 -2.26
C SER A 71 -4.27 7.04 -3.33
N ARG A 72 -3.15 7.23 -4.05
CA ARG A 72 -2.66 6.26 -5.04
C ARG A 72 -2.20 4.95 -4.43
N ILE A 73 -1.49 4.99 -3.31
CA ILE A 73 -1.10 3.76 -2.60
C ILE A 73 -2.35 3.00 -2.12
N SER A 74 -3.33 3.72 -1.57
CA SER A 74 -4.62 3.14 -1.16
C SER A 74 -5.35 2.49 -2.33
N LEU A 75 -5.39 3.18 -3.48
CA LEU A 75 -5.95 2.65 -4.73
C LEU A 75 -5.22 1.38 -5.18
N ALA A 76 -3.88 1.36 -5.17
CA ALA A 76 -3.08 0.18 -5.50
C ALA A 76 -3.47 -1.04 -4.65
N ILE A 77 -3.57 -0.84 -3.33
CA ILE A 77 -3.99 -1.89 -2.39
C ILE A 77 -5.40 -2.37 -2.70
N GLN A 78 -6.35 -1.46 -2.94
CA GLN A 78 -7.72 -1.80 -3.25
C GLN A 78 -7.86 -2.54 -4.58
N VAL A 79 -7.14 -2.15 -5.62
CA VAL A 79 -7.12 -2.84 -6.92
C VAL A 79 -6.63 -4.27 -6.78
N ILE A 80 -5.52 -4.48 -6.06
CA ILE A 80 -4.97 -5.82 -5.83
C ILE A 80 -5.89 -6.67 -4.95
N THR A 81 -6.60 -6.07 -4.00
CA THR A 81 -7.50 -6.78 -3.09
C THR A 81 -8.95 -6.84 -3.57
N ALA A 82 -9.26 -6.24 -4.73
CA ALA A 82 -10.63 -6.04 -5.23
C ALA A 82 -11.42 -7.35 -5.35
N GLN A 83 -10.77 -8.45 -5.73
CA GLN A 83 -11.40 -9.77 -5.85
C GLN A 83 -11.89 -10.34 -4.50
N THR A 84 -11.41 -9.78 -3.39
CA THR A 84 -11.80 -10.17 -2.02
C THR A 84 -12.71 -9.13 -1.37
N SER A 85 -12.85 -7.95 -1.96
CA SER A 85 -13.64 -6.84 -1.40
C SER A 85 -15.10 -6.95 -1.81
N ARG A 86 -16.01 -6.76 -0.84
CA ARG A 86 -17.46 -6.64 -1.09
C ARG A 86 -17.92 -5.19 -1.20
N ILE A 87 -16.99 -4.24 -1.28
CA ILE A 87 -17.30 -2.80 -1.29
C ILE A 87 -17.72 -2.41 -2.72
N PRO A 88 -18.97 -1.97 -2.95
CA PRO A 88 -19.48 -1.73 -4.31
C PRO A 88 -19.00 -0.41 -4.92
N THR A 89 -18.54 0.55 -4.11
CA THR A 89 -18.08 1.85 -4.59
C THR A 89 -17.02 2.42 -3.65
N LEU A 90 -15.94 2.92 -4.22
CA LEU A 90 -14.85 3.60 -3.53
C LEU A 90 -14.69 4.98 -4.15
N VAL A 91 -14.51 6.01 -3.31
CA VAL A 91 -14.21 7.37 -3.74
C VAL A 91 -12.82 7.70 -3.27
N PHE A 92 -11.96 8.13 -4.18
CA PHE A 92 -10.62 8.57 -3.88
C PHE A 92 -10.50 10.06 -4.21
N ASP A 93 -9.81 10.79 -3.36
CA ASP A 93 -9.54 12.21 -3.55
C ASP A 93 -8.07 12.42 -3.96
N GLU A 94 -7.80 13.43 -4.78
CA GLU A 94 -6.46 13.82 -5.21
C GLU A 94 -5.61 12.74 -5.92
N VAL A 95 -6.20 11.68 -6.47
CA VAL A 95 -5.41 10.60 -7.13
C VAL A 95 -4.55 11.14 -8.27
N ASP A 96 -5.10 12.10 -9.01
CA ASP A 96 -4.48 12.72 -10.19
C ASP A 96 -3.47 13.82 -9.84
N VAL A 97 -3.35 14.19 -8.55
CA VAL A 97 -2.48 15.29 -8.12
C VAL A 97 -1.02 14.89 -8.29
N GLY A 98 -0.30 15.69 -9.08
CA GLY A 98 1.13 15.50 -9.35
C GLY A 98 1.44 14.48 -10.45
N ILE A 99 0.43 13.95 -11.15
CA ILE A 99 0.62 13.10 -12.34
C ILE A 99 0.54 13.97 -13.60
N GLY A 100 1.58 13.92 -14.45
CA GLY A 100 1.56 14.50 -15.79
C GLY A 100 2.09 13.51 -16.83
N GLY A 101 1.49 13.46 -18.02
CA GLY A 101 1.89 12.56 -19.10
C GLY A 101 1.06 11.25 -19.16
N PRO A 102 1.58 10.16 -19.78
CA PRO A 102 0.83 8.92 -20.09
C PRO A 102 0.18 8.24 -18.87
N THR A 103 0.67 8.53 -17.68
CA THR A 103 0.15 8.00 -16.42
C THR A 103 -1.20 8.62 -16.01
N ALA A 104 -1.56 9.79 -16.54
CA ALA A 104 -2.86 10.43 -16.30
C ALA A 104 -4.01 9.72 -17.04
N GLU A 105 -3.72 8.81 -17.96
CA GLU A 105 -4.72 8.06 -18.74
C GLU A 105 -5.10 6.72 -18.06
N VAL A 106 -4.37 6.33 -17.01
CA VAL A 106 -4.52 5.04 -16.30
C VAL A 106 -5.37 5.17 -15.04
N VAL A 107 -5.61 6.40 -14.57
CA VAL A 107 -6.30 6.72 -13.31
C VAL A 107 -7.73 7.16 -13.59
#